data_AF-A0A4Y2GWX9-F1
#
_entry.id   AF-A0A4Y2GWX9-F1
#
_cell.length_a   1.000
_cell.length_b   1.000
_cell.length_c   1.000
_cell.angle_alpha   90.00
_cell.angle_beta   90.00
_cell.angle_gamma   90.00
#
_symmetry.space_group_name_H-M   'P 1'
#
loop_
_entity.id
_entity.type
_entity.pdbx_description
1 polymer ?
#
loop_
_entity_poly.entity_id
_entity_poly.type
_entity_poly.pdbx_seq_one_letter_code
_entity_poly.pdbx_strand_id
1 'polypeptide(L)'
;MFRSCFLLTHQKREAFALKFLARMEVDNARPWNILRTDEAHFHLQGSVNTQNYRIWERENPFRMQPLPLHSQKATVWCGFTAAFIVGLFFFD
;
A
#
# COMPACT_ATOMS: atom_id res chain seq x y z
N MET A 1 -4.88 5.57 10.32
CA MET A 1 -5.51 6.63 9.48
C MET A 1 -5.32 6.41 7.97
N PHE A 2 -4.25 5.76 7.49
CA PHE A 2 -3.99 5.61 6.05
C PHE A 2 -4.46 4.29 5.40
N ARG A 3 -4.64 3.21 6.18
CA ARG A 3 -5.19 1.93 5.67
C ARG A 3 -6.59 2.05 5.05
N SER A 4 -7.36 3.06 5.43
CA SER A 4 -8.71 3.24 4.91
C SER A 4 -8.75 3.80 3.49
N CYS A 5 -7.66 4.32 2.91
CA CYS A 5 -7.77 5.12 1.68
C CYS A 5 -7.87 4.30 0.39
N PHE A 6 -7.46 3.03 0.40
CA PHE A 6 -7.41 2.18 -0.79
C PHE A 6 -8.77 1.60 -1.21
N LEU A 7 -9.79 1.62 -0.33
CA LEU A 7 -11.15 1.11 -0.61
C LEU A 7 -12.21 2.21 -0.72
N LEU A 8 -11.80 3.47 -0.80
CA LEU A 8 -12.71 4.61 -0.87
C LEU A 8 -13.11 4.91 -2.32
N THR A 9 -14.41 5.20 -2.51
CA THR A 9 -14.93 5.75 -3.77
C THR A 9 -14.21 7.06 -4.12
N HIS A 10 -14.18 7.44 -5.40
CA HIS A 10 -13.54 8.68 -5.88
C HIS A 10 -13.88 9.89 -4.99
N GLN A 11 -15.17 10.08 -4.70
CA GLN A 11 -15.67 11.18 -3.87
C GLN A 11 -15.06 11.20 -2.46
N LYS A 12 -14.91 10.03 -1.83
CA LYS A 12 -14.34 9.95 -0.48
C LYS A 12 -12.84 10.24 -0.48
N ARG A 13 -12.12 9.87 -1.55
CA ARG A 13 -10.69 10.21 -1.74
C ARG A 13 -10.50 11.70 -1.94
N GLU A 14 -11.33 12.32 -2.77
CA GLU A 14 -11.31 13.75 -3.05
C GLU A 14 -11.63 14.58 -1.80
N ALA A 15 -12.70 14.23 -1.07
CA ALA A 15 -13.04 14.89 0.18
C ALA A 15 -11.92 14.80 1.23
N PHE A 16 -11.25 13.64 1.32
CA PHE A 16 -10.09 13.49 2.19
C PHE A 16 -8.93 14.38 1.75
N ALA A 17 -8.61 14.40 0.44
CA ALA A 17 -7.51 15.20 -0.11
C ALA A 17 -7.71 16.69 0.15
N LEU A 18 -8.91 17.22 -0.11
CA LEU A 18 -9.25 18.63 0.14
C LEU A 18 -9.18 18.98 1.62
N LYS A 19 -9.71 18.12 2.49
CA LYS A 19 -9.65 18.31 3.95
C LYS A 19 -8.21 18.26 4.48
N PHE A 20 -7.38 17.41 3.90
CA PHE A 20 -5.97 17.31 4.28
C PHE A 20 -5.19 18.53 3.78
N LEU A 21 -5.45 19.00 2.56
CA LEU A 21 -4.84 20.21 2.00
C LEU A 21 -5.13 21.45 2.84
N ALA A 22 -6.40 21.68 3.19
CA ALA A 22 -6.79 22.80 4.06
C ALA A 22 -6.08 22.77 5.44
N ARG A 23 -5.75 21.58 5.95
CA ARG A 23 -4.98 21.45 7.20
C ARG A 23 -3.50 21.75 7.02
N MET A 24 -2.95 21.50 5.83
CA MET A 24 -1.56 21.84 5.50
C MET A 24 -1.36 23.34 5.32
N GLU A 25 -2.38 24.06 4.83
CA GLU A 25 -2.33 25.52 4.72
C GLU A 25 -2.26 26.20 6.08
N VAL A 26 -2.92 25.64 7.10
CA VAL A 26 -2.89 26.15 8.48
C VAL A 26 -1.58 25.78 9.20
N ASP A 27 -1.07 24.58 8.95
CA ASP A 27 0.16 24.06 9.55
C ASP A 27 0.91 23.19 8.54
N ASN A 28 1.94 23.77 7.92
CA ASN A 28 2.76 23.10 6.92
C ASN A 28 3.79 22.15 7.53
N ALA A 29 4.02 22.20 8.85
CA ALA A 29 4.94 21.31 9.55
C ALA A 29 4.30 19.94 9.80
N ARG A 30 2.97 19.92 9.88
CA ARG A 30 2.14 18.76 10.19
C ARG A 30 2.42 17.50 9.38
N PRO A 31 2.61 17.55 8.03
CA PRO A 31 2.91 16.37 7.23
C PRO A 31 4.21 15.67 7.60
N TRP A 32 5.19 16.41 8.12
CA TRP A 32 6.50 15.86 8.51
C TRP A 32 6.41 15.03 9.80
N ASN A 33 5.42 15.32 10.64
CA ASN A 33 5.17 14.65 11.91
C ASN A 33 4.17 13.48 11.80
N ILE A 34 3.86 13.02 10.58
CA ILE A 34 2.95 11.89 10.36
C ILE A 34 3.74 10.58 10.35
N LEU A 35 3.38 9.67 11.26
CA LEU A 35 3.78 8.27 11.17
C LEU A 35 2.92 7.54 10.12
N ARG A 36 3.57 7.08 9.05
CA ARG A 36 2.96 6.23 8.02
C ARG A 36 3.29 4.78 8.35
N THR A 37 2.31 3.90 8.23
CA THR A 37 2.48 2.47 8.53
C THR A 37 1.75 1.65 7.49
N ASP A 38 2.37 0.56 7.03
CA ASP A 38 1.72 -0.38 6.12
C ASP A 38 2.22 -1.82 6.32
N GLU A 39 1.51 -2.79 5.76
CA GLU A 39 1.97 -4.18 5.66
C GLU A 39 2.19 -4.55 4.20
N ALA A 40 3.27 -5.27 3.95
CA ALA A 40 3.58 -5.86 2.66
C ALA A 40 3.79 -7.37 2.79
N HIS A 41 3.32 -8.11 1.80
CA HIS A 41 3.55 -9.56 1.70
C HIS A 41 4.60 -9.84 0.63
N PHE A 42 5.65 -10.57 1.00
CA PHE A 42 6.73 -10.99 0.10
C PHE A 42 6.66 -12.50 -0.08
N HIS A 43 6.60 -12.95 -1.33
CA HIS A 43 6.68 -14.38 -1.65
C HIS A 43 8.13 -14.83 -1.69
N LEU A 44 8.47 -15.87 -0.94
CA LEU A 44 9.85 -16.38 -0.85
C LEU A 44 10.26 -17.21 -2.08
N GLN A 45 9.30 -17.61 -2.90
CA GLN A 45 9.52 -18.44 -4.10
C GLN A 45 9.79 -17.62 -5.36
N GLY A 46 10.05 -16.31 -5.25
CA GLY A 46 10.29 -15.42 -6.40
C GLY A 46 9.07 -15.16 -7.28
N SER A 47 7.89 -15.67 -6.90
CA SER A 47 6.63 -15.35 -7.55
C SER A 47 6.21 -13.91 -7.20
N VAL A 48 6.21 -13.03 -8.20
CA VAL A 48 5.64 -11.68 -8.02
C VAL A 48 4.12 -11.82 -7.96
N ASN A 49 3.48 -11.20 -6.96
CA ASN A 49 2.03 -11.17 -6.84
C ASN A 49 1.41 -10.62 -8.14
N THR A 50 0.72 -11.48 -8.89
CA THR A 50 0.07 -11.14 -10.16
C THR A 50 -1.06 -10.12 -10.02
N GLN A 51 -1.53 -9.82 -8.79
CA GLN A 51 -2.44 -8.69 -8.57
C GLN A 51 -1.82 -7.31 -8.89
N ASN A 52 -0.49 -7.20 -8.96
CA ASN A 52 0.19 -6.01 -9.45
C ASN A 52 0.54 -6.06 -10.95
N TYR A 53 0.25 -7.18 -11.63
CA TYR A 53 0.50 -7.33 -13.06
C TYR A 53 -0.74 -6.92 -13.86
N ARG A 54 -1.03 -5.61 -13.88
CA ARG A 54 -2.15 -5.06 -14.64
C ARG A 54 -1.74 -4.89 -16.11
N ILE A 55 -1.97 -5.94 -16.91
CA ILE A 55 -1.80 -5.89 -18.36
C ILE A 55 -3.00 -5.14 -18.94
N TRP A 56 -2.77 -4.00 -19.59
CA TRP A 56 -3.80 -3.30 -20.36
C TRP A 56 -3.81 -3.87 -21.79
N GLU A 57 -4.68 -4.85 -22.05
CA GLU A 57 -4.86 -5.44 -23.38
C GLU A 57 -6.33 -5.34 -23.80
N ARG A 58 -6.59 -5.27 -25.11
CA ARG A 58 -7.96 -5.19 -25.67
C ARG A 58 -8.70 -6.53 -25.66
N GLU A 59 -7.98 -7.65 -25.62
CA GLU A 59 -8.50 -9.00 -25.45
C GLU A 59 -7.91 -9.64 -24.19
N ASN A 60 -8.63 -10.59 -23.59
CA ASN A 60 -8.23 -11.24 -22.34
C ASN A 60 -7.01 -12.16 -22.58
N PRO A 61 -5.82 -11.89 -21.98
CA PRO A 61 -4.69 -12.79 -22.08
C PRO A 61 -4.97 -14.03 -21.22
N PHE A 62 -5.56 -15.06 -21.83
CA PHE A 62 -5.73 -16.39 -21.23
C PHE A 62 -4.39 -17.14 -21.11
N ARG A 63 -3.44 -16.58 -20.35
CA ARG A 63 -2.28 -17.30 -19.80
C ARG A 63 -2.17 -17.04 -18.32
N MET A 64 -3.14 -17.55 -17.56
CA MET A 64 -2.97 -17.71 -16.12
C MET A 64 -2.01 -18.87 -15.90
N GLN A 65 -0.76 -18.59 -15.55
CA GLN A 65 0.10 -19.62 -14.95
C GLN A 65 -0.52 -20.01 -13.60
N PRO A 66 -0.67 -21.30 -13.29
CA PRO A 66 -1.11 -21.73 -11.97
C PRO A 66 -0.04 -21.28 -10.96
N LEU A 67 -0.35 -20.27 -10.16
CA LEU A 67 0.46 -19.97 -8.98
C LEU A 67 0.22 -21.08 -7.96
N PRO A 68 1.26 -21.61 -7.29
CA PRO A 68 1.05 -22.52 -6.17
C PRO A 68 0.19 -21.84 -5.10
N LEU A 69 -0.95 -22.45 -4.76
CA LEU A 69 -1.91 -21.90 -3.80
C LEU A 69 -1.29 -21.64 -2.41
N HIS A 70 -0.17 -22.30 -2.08
CA HIS A 70 0.49 -22.27 -0.78
C HIS A 70 1.97 -21.91 -0.91
N SER A 71 2.25 -20.77 -1.54
CA SER A 71 3.60 -20.19 -1.53
C SER A 71 3.94 -19.65 -0.15
N GLN A 72 5.12 -19.98 0.39
CA GLN A 72 5.59 -19.42 1.65
C GLN A 72 5.77 -17.90 1.50
N LYS A 73 5.09 -17.14 2.35
CA LYS A 73 5.08 -15.68 2.33
C LYS A 73 5.60 -15.14 3.65
N ALA A 74 6.45 -14.13 3.59
CA ALA A 74 6.80 -13.31 4.73
C ALA A 74 5.90 -12.08 4.72
N THR A 75 5.18 -11.83 5.82
CA THR A 75 4.43 -10.58 6.00
C THR A 75 5.29 -9.63 6.83
N VAL A 76 5.44 -8.40 6.35
CA VAL A 76 6.23 -7.39 7.03
C VAL A 76 5.36 -6.18 7.29
N TRP A 77 5.30 -5.73 8.53
CA TRP A 77 4.79 -4.42 8.90
C TRP A 77 5.96 -3.43 8.97
N CYS A 78 5.76 -2.24 8.42
CA CYS A 78 6.74 -1.16 8.52
C CYS A 78 6.05 0.14 8.91
N GLY A 79 6.67 0.88 9.83
CA GLY A 79 6.31 2.25 10.17
C GLY A 79 7.46 3.21 9.88
N PHE A 80 7.16 4.36 9.28
CA PHE A 80 8.15 5.42 9.05
C PHE A 80 7.55 6.82 9.15
N THR A 81 8.35 7.76 9.64
CA THR A 81 8.06 9.20 9.61
C THR A 81 8.85 9.86 8.48
N ALA A 82 8.79 11.19 8.34
CA ALA A 82 9.68 11.89 7.42
C ALA A 82 11.16 11.83 7.83
N ALA A 83 11.46 11.54 9.10
CA ALA A 83 12.81 11.61 9.65
C ALA A 83 13.47 10.24 9.82
N PHE A 84 12.71 9.20 10.13
CA PHE A 84 13.29 7.87 10.38
C PHE A 84 12.28 6.73 10.20
N ILE A 85 12.82 5.52 10.04
CA ILE A 85 12.08 4.26 10.04
C ILE A 85 11.93 3.80 11.50
N VAL A 86 10.70 3.56 11.94
CA VAL A 86 10.40 3.09 13.30
C VAL A 86 10.79 1.63 13.48
N GLY A 87 10.62 0.81 12.44
CA GLY A 87 11.06 -0.59 12.45
C GLY A 87 10.36 -1.45 11.41
N LEU A 88 10.98 -2.58 11.11
CA LEU A 88 10.41 -3.68 10.33
C LEU A 88 10.00 -4.77 11.31
N PHE A 89 8.73 -5.17 11.28
CA PHE A 89 8.21 -6.27 12.08
C PHE A 89 7.78 -7.40 11.15
N PHE A 90 8.38 -8.57 11.33
CA PHE A 90 8.05 -9.77 10.56
C PHE A 90 6.98 -10.57 11.32
N PHE A 91 5.91 -10.93 10.64
CA PHE A 91 4.95 -11.90 11.15
C PHE A 91 5.38 -13.29 10.68
N ASP A 92 5.54 -14.21 11.64
CA ASP A 92 5.75 -15.65 11.39
C ASP A 92 4.50 -16.33 10.81
#